data_AF-A0A5J4TMS1-F1
#
_entry.id   AF-A0A5J4TMS1-F1
#
_cell.length_a   1.000
_cell.length_b   1.000
_cell.length_c   1.000
_cell.angle_alpha   90.00
_cell.angle_beta   90.00
_cell.angle_gamma   90.00
#
_symmetry.space_group_name_H-M   'P 1'
#
loop_
_entity.id
_entity.type
_entity.pdbx_description
1 polymer ?
#
loop_
_entity_poly.entity_id
_entity_poly.type
_entity_poly.pdbx_seq_one_letter_code
_entity_poly.pdbx_strand_id
1 'polypeptide(L)'
;FISSAIRQDLSEGMDSLMHSITDSGKLMISNSQSSIIIMTIIFGVSVILLLIFVTAPWQSKVKLHSDISHRILDLIPLEALVNNIQFLSSMCTNHEEIDNARKRIIEDTDILIGTINKYDKEDDEAQDAIDNLIQQCKLAFELEEKEMKQFEYNKTKRDKHKYDHELILHRLNFLQKYLVEQNLIEQQLKNKSNFISRILADVMRIGEVSELQNQILAIKFLVCRTVTQLFDRHFIELDTEFAEEVGLIIRGTV
;
A
#
# COMPACT_ATOMS: atom_id res chain seq x y z
N PHE A 1 -3.97 -70.05 75.03
CA PHE A 1 -4.09 -68.73 75.68
C PHE A 1 -3.06 -67.73 75.19
N ILE A 2 -1.74 -67.92 75.40
CA ILE A 2 -0.74 -66.92 74.95
C ILE A 2 -0.68 -66.80 73.42
N SER A 3 -0.60 -67.92 72.69
CA SER A 3 -0.56 -67.91 71.23
C SER A 3 -1.84 -67.34 70.59
N SER A 4 -3.01 -67.56 71.20
CA SER A 4 -4.27 -66.99 70.71
C SER A 4 -4.35 -65.48 70.96
N ALA A 5 -3.85 -65.00 72.11
CA ALA A 5 -3.79 -63.57 72.41
C ALA A 5 -2.83 -62.83 71.46
N ILE A 6 -1.65 -63.39 71.20
CA ILE A 6 -0.68 -62.82 70.24
C ILE A 6 -1.27 -62.78 68.82
N ARG A 7 -1.98 -63.84 68.40
CA ARG A 7 -2.60 -63.88 67.08
C ARG A 7 -3.71 -62.85 66.93
N GLN A 8 -4.48 -62.64 67.99
CA GLN A 8 -5.57 -61.66 67.99
C GLN A 8 -5.05 -60.22 67.99
N ASP A 9 -4.05 -59.91 68.82
CA ASP A 9 -3.40 -58.59 68.85
C ASP A 9 -2.72 -58.26 67.51
N LEU A 10 -2.10 -59.26 66.87
CA LEU A 10 -1.48 -59.09 65.56
C LEU A 10 -2.52 -58.93 64.44
N SER A 11 -3.68 -59.58 64.55
CA SER A 11 -4.81 -59.38 63.63
C SER A 11 -5.38 -57.96 63.79
N GLU A 12 -5.66 -57.54 65.02
CA GLU A 12 -6.22 -56.21 65.32
C GLU A 12 -5.25 -55.09 64.94
N GLY A 13 -3.95 -55.28 65.18
CA GLY A 13 -2.89 -54.35 64.76
C GLY A 13 -2.76 -54.28 63.23
N MET A 14 -2.86 -55.42 62.53
CA MET A 14 -2.83 -55.46 61.08
C MET A 14 -4.08 -54.82 60.46
N ASP A 15 -5.26 -55.03 61.04
CA ASP A 15 -6.50 -54.41 60.62
C ASP A 15 -6.48 -52.88 60.85
N SER A 16 -5.96 -52.43 61.99
CA SER A 16 -5.77 -51.01 62.29
C SER A 16 -4.79 -50.33 61.32
N LEU A 17 -3.68 -51.00 61.01
CA LEU A 17 -2.69 -50.51 60.05
C LEU A 17 -3.26 -50.50 58.62
N MET A 18 -4.04 -51.52 58.25
CA MET A 18 -4.73 -51.58 56.96
C MET A 18 -5.76 -50.44 56.83
N HIS A 19 -6.53 -50.16 57.89
CA HIS A 19 -7.46 -49.04 57.93
C HIS A 19 -6.74 -47.70 57.81
N SER A 20 -5.66 -47.50 58.56
CA SER A 20 -4.87 -46.27 58.51
C SER A 20 -4.24 -46.02 57.13
N ILE A 21 -3.69 -47.06 56.49
CA ILE A 21 -3.16 -46.97 55.11
C ILE A 21 -4.29 -46.67 54.12
N THR A 22 -5.43 -47.34 54.26
CA THR A 22 -6.58 -47.14 53.36
C THR A 22 -7.12 -45.71 53.47
N ASP A 23 -7.27 -45.19 54.69
CA ASP A 23 -7.80 -43.85 54.92
C ASP A 23 -6.78 -42.76 54.52
N SER A 24 -5.49 -42.99 54.76
CA SER A 24 -4.42 -42.13 54.23
C SER A 24 -4.42 -42.13 52.70
N GLY A 25 -4.62 -43.29 52.07
CA GLY A 25 -4.74 -43.43 50.62
C GLY A 25 -5.94 -42.66 50.07
N LYS A 26 -7.13 -42.80 50.69
CA LYS A 26 -8.33 -42.04 50.31
C LYS A 26 -8.12 -40.53 50.42
N LEU A 27 -7.47 -40.08 51.50
CA LEU A 27 -7.19 -38.66 51.73
C LEU A 27 -6.19 -38.11 50.70
N MET A 28 -5.12 -38.84 50.38
CA MET A 28 -4.18 -38.45 49.32
C MET A 28 -4.84 -38.39 47.94
N ILE A 29 -5.73 -39.33 47.62
CA ILE A 29 -6.48 -39.32 46.36
C ILE A 29 -7.40 -38.09 46.31
N SER A 30 -8.15 -37.83 47.37
CA SER A 30 -9.04 -36.66 47.46
C SER A 30 -8.27 -35.33 47.32
N ASN A 31 -7.10 -35.23 47.95
CA ASN A 31 -6.24 -34.05 47.85
C ASN A 31 -5.65 -33.89 46.45
N SER A 32 -5.25 -34.99 45.80
CA SER A 32 -4.74 -34.99 44.43
C SER A 32 -5.83 -34.54 43.44
N GLN A 33 -7.04 -35.08 43.56
CA GLN A 33 -8.19 -34.66 42.73
C GLN A 33 -8.48 -33.16 42.88
N SER A 34 -8.51 -32.65 44.11
CA SER A 34 -8.73 -31.23 44.39
C SER A 34 -7.64 -30.35 43.78
N SER A 35 -6.36 -30.77 43.88
CA SER A 35 -5.24 -30.05 43.31
C SER A 35 -5.28 -29.99 41.77
N ILE A 36 -5.63 -31.11 41.10
CA ILE A 36 -5.74 -31.18 39.64
C ILE A 36 -6.85 -30.26 39.12
N ILE A 37 -8.00 -30.21 39.80
CA ILE A 37 -9.12 -29.35 39.42
C ILE A 37 -8.71 -27.87 39.49
N ILE A 38 -8.06 -27.46 40.59
CA ILE A 38 -7.59 -26.07 40.76
C ILE A 38 -6.60 -25.69 39.65
N MET A 39 -5.61 -26.56 39.37
CA MET A 39 -4.63 -26.31 38.31
C MET A 39 -5.27 -26.19 36.92
N THR A 40 -6.28 -27.02 36.64
CA THR A 40 -7.02 -26.98 35.37
C THR A 40 -7.78 -25.67 35.21
N ILE A 41 -8.42 -25.18 36.27
CA ILE A 41 -9.13 -23.90 36.25
C ILE A 41 -8.15 -22.75 36.02
N ILE A 42 -7.02 -22.72 36.74
CA ILE A 42 -6.00 -21.68 36.59
C ILE A 42 -5.45 -21.67 35.16
N PHE A 43 -5.12 -22.84 34.61
CA PHE A 43 -4.62 -22.95 33.25
C PHE A 43 -5.65 -22.51 32.22
N GLY A 44 -6.92 -22.91 32.38
CA GLY A 44 -8.02 -22.47 31.52
C GLY A 44 -8.19 -20.95 31.51
N VAL A 45 -8.16 -20.32 32.69
CA VAL A 45 -8.22 -18.86 32.82
C VAL A 45 -6.99 -18.20 32.19
N SER A 46 -5.79 -18.75 32.38
CA SER A 46 -4.57 -18.21 31.78
C SER A 46 -4.59 -18.24 30.25
N VAL A 47 -5.14 -19.30 29.64
CA VAL A 47 -5.26 -19.42 28.19
C VAL A 47 -6.23 -18.38 27.66
N ILE A 48 -7.37 -18.19 28.33
CA ILE A 48 -8.37 -17.18 27.94
C ILE A 48 -7.79 -15.76 28.05
N LEU A 49 -7.07 -15.45 29.15
CA LEU A 49 -6.43 -14.15 29.33
C LEU A 49 -5.36 -13.87 28.26
N LEU A 50 -4.55 -14.86 27.93
CA LEU A 50 -3.57 -14.76 26.85
C LEU A 50 -4.26 -14.49 25.50
N LEU A 51 -5.35 -15.19 25.23
CA LEU A 51 -6.15 -15.02 24.02
C LEU A 51 -6.70 -13.60 23.91
N ILE A 52 -7.30 -13.06 24.99
CA ILE A 52 -7.80 -11.68 25.03
C ILE A 52 -6.66 -10.67 24.83
N PHE A 53 -5.52 -10.88 25.49
CA PHE A 53 -4.36 -9.99 25.40
C PHE A 53 -3.77 -9.95 23.98
N VAL A 54 -3.83 -11.04 23.22
CA VAL A 54 -3.38 -11.10 21.83
C VAL A 54 -4.44 -10.53 20.88
N THR A 55 -5.71 -10.88 21.08
CA THR A 55 -6.80 -10.48 20.17
C THR A 55 -7.15 -8.99 20.28
N ALA A 56 -7.11 -8.38 21.47
CA ALA A 56 -7.48 -6.97 21.66
C ALA A 56 -6.61 -5.97 20.86
N PRO A 57 -5.25 -6.03 20.90
CA PRO A 57 -4.43 -5.17 20.06
C PRO A 57 -4.55 -5.52 18.57
N TRP A 58 -4.76 -6.80 18.23
CA TRP A 58 -4.96 -7.23 16.84
C TRP A 58 -6.24 -6.64 16.25
N GLN A 59 -7.38 -6.75 16.95
CA GLN A 59 -8.66 -6.19 16.53
C GLN A 59 -8.57 -4.68 16.29
N SER A 60 -7.88 -3.96 17.18
CA SER A 60 -7.74 -2.51 17.05
C SER A 60 -6.90 -2.12 15.83
N LYS A 61 -5.78 -2.82 15.59
CA LYS A 61 -4.92 -2.59 14.42
C LYS A 61 -5.62 -2.96 13.11
N VAL A 62 -6.29 -4.11 13.08
CA VAL A 62 -7.01 -4.58 11.89
C VAL A 62 -8.20 -3.69 11.57
N LYS A 63 -8.96 -3.23 12.57
CA LYS A 63 -10.09 -2.32 12.34
C LYS A 63 -9.61 -0.98 11.80
N LEU A 64 -8.55 -0.40 12.39
CA LEU A 64 -7.96 0.85 11.89
C LEU A 64 -7.50 0.72 10.44
N HIS A 65 -6.76 -0.35 10.12
CA HIS A 65 -6.28 -0.56 8.76
C HIS A 65 -7.40 -0.92 7.78
N SER A 66 -8.40 -1.69 8.20
CA SER A 66 -9.58 -1.99 7.39
C SER A 66 -10.38 -0.72 7.09
N ASP A 67 -10.55 0.18 8.06
CA ASP A 67 -11.27 1.44 7.87
C ASP A 67 -10.49 2.40 6.95
N ILE A 68 -9.16 2.41 7.04
CA ILE A 68 -8.29 3.16 6.12
C ILE A 68 -8.33 2.56 4.72
N SER A 69 -8.20 1.24 4.59
CA SER A 69 -8.29 0.53 3.30
C SER A 69 -9.65 0.72 2.66
N HIS A 70 -10.75 0.66 3.42
CA HIS A 70 -12.09 0.93 2.90
C HIS A 70 -12.25 2.39 2.50
N ARG A 71 -11.73 3.36 3.26
CA ARG A 71 -11.75 4.77 2.84
C ARG A 71 -10.93 5.01 1.59
N ILE A 72 -9.80 4.33 1.44
CA ILE A 72 -8.97 4.42 0.24
C ILE A 72 -9.72 3.78 -0.94
N LEU A 73 -10.32 2.60 -0.77
CA LEU A 73 -11.15 1.93 -1.78
C LEU A 73 -12.39 2.75 -2.17
N ASP A 74 -13.08 3.37 -1.23
CA ASP A 74 -14.26 4.22 -1.47
C ASP A 74 -13.90 5.53 -2.19
N LEU A 75 -12.65 5.98 -2.08
CA LEU A 75 -12.11 7.16 -2.78
C LEU A 75 -11.50 6.81 -4.16
N ILE A 76 -11.39 5.52 -4.49
CA ILE A 76 -10.79 5.03 -5.73
C ILE A 76 -11.90 4.47 -6.65
N PRO A 77 -12.31 5.20 -7.71
CA PRO A 77 -13.01 4.56 -8.82
C PRO A 77 -12.01 3.65 -9.53
N LEU A 78 -12.11 2.34 -9.27
CA LEU A 78 -11.25 1.29 -9.84
C LEU A 78 -11.36 1.21 -11.37
N GLU A 79 -12.40 1.81 -11.98
CA GLU A 79 -12.54 1.85 -13.44
C GLU A 79 -11.55 2.82 -14.14
N ALA A 80 -10.90 3.74 -13.41
CA ALA A 80 -10.03 4.77 -14.00
C ALA A 80 -8.59 4.29 -14.33
N LEU A 81 -8.22 3.06 -13.97
CA LEU A 81 -6.88 2.51 -14.23
C LEU A 81 -6.67 2.05 -15.69
N VAL A 82 -7.73 2.06 -16.50
CA VAL A 82 -7.77 1.53 -17.88
C VAL A 82 -7.91 2.64 -18.92
N ASN A 83 -7.45 3.86 -18.61
CA ASN A 83 -7.45 4.91 -19.61
C ASN A 83 -6.22 4.76 -20.50
N ASN A 84 -6.42 4.20 -21.70
CA ASN A 84 -5.54 4.42 -22.84
C ASN A 84 -5.53 5.93 -23.10
N ILE A 85 -4.45 6.60 -22.74
CA ILE A 85 -4.26 8.02 -23.06
C ILE A 85 -3.99 8.08 -24.55
N GLN A 86 -4.98 8.54 -25.31
CA GLN A 86 -4.85 8.70 -26.76
C GLN A 86 -4.78 10.17 -27.09
N PHE A 87 -3.85 10.53 -27.98
CA PHE A 87 -3.81 11.87 -28.56
C PHE A 87 -5.07 12.09 -29.41
N LEU A 88 -5.93 13.00 -28.96
CA LEU A 88 -7.20 13.29 -29.64
C LEU A 88 -6.99 14.31 -30.76
N SER A 89 -7.76 14.21 -31.84
CA SER A 89 -7.72 15.19 -32.94
C SER A 89 -8.05 16.62 -32.49
N SER A 90 -8.77 16.78 -31.39
CA SER A 90 -9.07 18.09 -30.77
C SER A 90 -7.88 18.75 -30.08
N MET A 91 -6.77 18.02 -29.90
CA MET A 91 -5.52 18.54 -29.30
C MET A 91 -4.52 19.02 -30.38
N CYS A 92 -4.84 18.83 -31.66
CA CYS A 92 -4.01 19.28 -32.78
C CYS A 92 -4.05 20.81 -32.91
N THR A 93 -2.88 21.39 -33.12
CA THR A 93 -2.71 22.83 -33.37
C THR A 93 -2.49 23.15 -34.83
N ASN A 94 -2.49 22.15 -35.71
CA ASN A 94 -2.07 22.25 -37.12
C ASN A 94 -0.61 22.70 -37.29
N HIS A 95 0.19 22.63 -36.22
CA HIS A 95 1.62 22.87 -36.25
C HIS A 95 2.36 21.56 -36.00
N GLU A 96 2.93 20.98 -37.05
CA GLU A 96 3.47 19.62 -37.03
C GLU A 96 4.51 19.40 -35.92
N GLU A 97 5.42 20.37 -35.68
CA GLU A 97 6.44 20.22 -34.64
C GLU A 97 5.86 20.19 -33.23
N ILE A 98 4.82 20.97 -32.96
CA ILE A 98 4.15 21.07 -31.66
C ILE A 98 3.31 19.82 -31.44
N ASP A 99 2.53 19.42 -32.44
CA ASP A 99 1.70 18.22 -32.38
C ASP A 99 2.56 16.95 -32.21
N ASN A 100 3.73 16.88 -32.84
CA ASN A 100 4.68 15.77 -32.65
C ASN A 100 5.37 15.80 -31.29
N ALA A 101 5.60 16.97 -30.70
CA ALA A 101 6.10 17.07 -29.32
C ALA A 101 5.05 16.58 -28.30
N ARG A 102 3.78 16.92 -28.50
CA ARG A 102 2.68 16.49 -27.63
C ARG A 102 2.38 15.00 -27.72
N LYS A 103 2.41 14.43 -28.92
CA LYS A 103 2.31 12.97 -29.11
C LYS A 103 3.40 12.24 -28.32
N ARG A 104 4.64 12.74 -28.37
CA ARG A 104 5.75 12.18 -27.56
C ARG A 104 5.51 12.29 -26.06
N ILE A 105 4.95 13.39 -25.56
CA ILE A 105 4.58 13.51 -24.14
C ILE A 105 3.52 12.46 -23.74
N ILE A 106 2.53 12.21 -24.60
CA ILE A 106 1.50 11.20 -24.36
C ILE A 106 2.08 9.78 -24.41
N GLU A 107 2.95 9.49 -25.38
CA GLU A 107 3.65 8.20 -25.50
C GLU A 107 4.53 7.94 -24.26
N ASP A 108 5.31 8.92 -23.82
CA ASP A 108 6.14 8.81 -22.61
C ASP A 108 5.29 8.66 -21.34
N THR A 109 4.11 9.27 -21.32
CA THR A 109 3.14 9.09 -20.23
C THR A 109 2.63 7.65 -20.17
N ASP A 110 2.31 7.05 -21.32
CA ASP A 110 1.87 5.65 -21.41
C ASP A 110 3.01 4.69 -21.00
N ILE A 111 4.24 4.98 -21.43
CA ILE A 111 5.45 4.24 -21.01
C ILE A 111 5.63 4.32 -19.48
N LEU A 112 5.47 5.50 -18.88
CA LEU A 112 5.56 5.68 -17.43
C LEU A 112 4.50 4.86 -16.70
N ILE A 113 3.23 4.90 -17.13
CA ILE A 113 2.13 4.13 -16.53
C ILE A 113 2.39 2.63 -16.68
N GLY A 114 2.78 2.17 -17.88
CA GLY A 114 3.15 0.78 -18.14
C GLY A 114 4.27 0.31 -17.23
N THR A 115 5.30 1.14 -17.07
CA THR A 115 6.44 0.86 -16.18
C THR A 115 6.02 0.88 -14.71
N ILE A 116 5.11 1.76 -14.29
CA ILE A 116 4.59 1.78 -12.91
C ILE A 116 3.80 0.51 -12.57
N ASN A 117 3.09 -0.05 -13.55
CA ASN A 117 2.22 -1.21 -13.37
C ASN A 117 2.94 -2.56 -13.48
N LYS A 118 4.19 -2.62 -13.97
CA LYS A 118 5.00 -3.86 -13.97
C LYS A 118 5.19 -4.41 -12.55
N TYR A 119 5.11 -5.73 -12.43
CA TYR A 119 5.21 -6.48 -11.17
C TYR A 119 6.66 -6.78 -10.76
N ASP A 120 7.57 -6.83 -11.73
CA ASP A 120 9.00 -7.11 -11.55
C ASP A 120 9.76 -6.01 -12.30
N LYS A 121 10.13 -4.96 -11.58
CA LYS A 121 10.86 -3.82 -12.12
C LYS A 121 12.29 -3.91 -11.65
N GLU A 122 13.23 -3.54 -12.51
CA GLU A 122 14.54 -3.14 -12.02
C GLU A 122 14.40 -1.86 -11.18
N ASP A 123 15.25 -1.72 -10.15
CA ASP A 123 15.08 -0.77 -9.04
C ASP A 123 15.08 0.72 -9.50
N ASP A 124 15.22 1.08 -10.78
CA ASP A 124 15.21 2.48 -11.25
C ASP A 124 14.33 2.76 -12.50
N GLU A 125 13.70 1.76 -13.13
CA GLU A 125 12.99 1.94 -14.43
C GLU A 125 11.90 3.02 -14.39
N ALA A 126 11.12 3.07 -13.31
CA ALA A 126 10.03 4.06 -13.17
C ALA A 126 10.56 5.48 -12.95
N GLN A 127 11.75 5.60 -12.38
CA GLN A 127 12.40 6.88 -12.12
C GLN A 127 12.99 7.45 -13.41
N ASP A 128 13.67 6.60 -14.19
CA ASP A 128 14.15 6.97 -15.52
C ASP A 128 13.00 7.37 -16.45
N ALA A 129 11.86 6.66 -16.39
CA ALA A 129 10.68 6.98 -17.18
C ALA A 129 10.09 8.37 -16.84
N ILE A 130 10.01 8.74 -15.55
CA ILE A 130 9.50 10.07 -15.18
C ILE A 130 10.51 11.19 -15.48
N ASP A 131 11.81 10.91 -15.38
CA ASP A 131 12.86 11.86 -15.76
C ASP A 131 12.82 12.18 -17.25
N ASN A 132 12.65 11.15 -18.08
CA ASN A 132 12.45 11.31 -19.52
C ASN A 132 11.20 12.13 -19.84
N LEU A 133 10.06 11.84 -19.18
CA LEU A 133 8.82 12.61 -19.35
C LEU A 133 9.00 14.09 -18.97
N ILE A 134 9.68 14.38 -17.86
CA ILE A 134 10.00 15.76 -17.42
C ILE A 134 10.85 16.46 -18.47
N GLN A 135 11.86 15.77 -19.02
CA GLN A 135 12.73 16.33 -20.05
C GLN A 135 11.96 16.63 -21.33
N GLN A 136 11.11 15.73 -21.81
CA GLN A 136 10.29 15.98 -23.00
C GLN A 136 9.31 17.15 -22.79
N CYS A 137 8.68 17.23 -21.62
CA CYS A 137 7.81 18.37 -21.29
C CYS A 137 8.57 19.70 -21.37
N LYS A 138 9.79 19.78 -20.82
CA LYS A 138 10.62 20.99 -20.90
C LYS A 138 10.92 21.39 -22.34
N LEU A 139 11.33 20.43 -23.17
CA LEU A 139 11.65 20.68 -24.58
C LEU A 139 10.41 21.15 -25.37
N ALA A 140 9.26 20.53 -25.15
CA ALA A 140 8.00 20.91 -25.79
C ALA A 140 7.55 22.32 -25.37
N PHE A 141 7.60 22.63 -24.07
CA PHE A 141 7.21 23.94 -23.55
C PHE A 141 8.16 25.06 -24.02
N GLU A 142 9.47 24.79 -24.09
CA GLU A 142 10.43 25.74 -24.66
C GLU A 142 10.17 26.02 -26.15
N LEU A 143 9.80 24.99 -26.91
CA LEU A 143 9.41 25.12 -28.31
C LEU A 143 8.15 25.97 -28.45
N GLU A 144 7.09 25.65 -27.70
CA GLU A 144 5.83 26.42 -27.71
C GLU A 144 6.05 27.87 -27.28
N GLU A 145 6.84 28.13 -26.23
CA GLU A 145 7.18 29.49 -25.79
C GLU A 145 7.95 30.28 -26.85
N LYS A 146 8.78 29.61 -27.66
CA LYS A 146 9.51 30.21 -28.76
C LYS A 146 8.56 30.56 -29.91
N GLU A 147 7.65 29.67 -30.27
CA GLU A 147 6.64 29.90 -31.31
C GLU A 147 5.65 31.01 -30.90
N MET A 148 5.15 30.98 -29.66
CA MET A 148 4.31 32.07 -29.11
C MET A 148 4.97 33.45 -29.21
N LYS A 149 6.30 33.53 -29.09
CA LYS A 149 7.03 34.80 -29.28
C LYS A 149 7.15 35.19 -30.75
N GLN A 150 7.32 34.23 -31.65
CA GLN A 150 7.44 34.47 -33.08
C GLN A 150 6.11 34.93 -33.69
N PHE A 151 4.99 34.35 -33.26
CA PHE A 151 3.64 34.71 -33.72
C PHE A 151 3.04 35.93 -32.99
N GLU A 152 3.84 36.66 -32.21
CA GLU A 152 3.39 37.85 -31.45
C GLU A 152 2.15 37.59 -30.57
N TYR A 153 2.04 36.38 -29.99
CA TYR A 153 0.91 36.01 -29.14
C TYR A 153 0.78 36.98 -27.95
N ASN A 154 -0.47 37.24 -27.54
CA ASN A 154 -0.78 38.23 -26.53
C ASN A 154 0.07 38.03 -25.26
N LYS A 155 0.82 39.07 -24.88
CA LYS A 155 1.78 39.01 -23.77
C LYS A 155 1.15 38.49 -22.46
N THR A 156 -0.04 38.96 -22.10
CA THR A 156 -0.72 38.55 -20.86
C THR A 156 -1.15 37.08 -20.91
N LYS A 157 -1.63 36.61 -22.07
CA LYS A 157 -1.99 35.20 -22.24
C LYS A 157 -0.77 34.29 -22.29
N ARG A 158 0.29 34.70 -22.99
CA ARG A 158 1.57 34.00 -23.04
C ARG A 158 2.19 33.85 -21.65
N ASP A 159 2.19 34.90 -20.84
CA ASP A 159 2.76 34.86 -19.50
C ASP A 159 1.94 33.92 -18.58
N LYS A 160 0.62 33.83 -18.78
CA LYS A 160 -0.25 32.83 -18.11
C LYS A 160 0.04 31.40 -18.60
N HIS A 161 0.16 31.20 -19.91
CA HIS A 161 0.47 29.90 -20.52
C HIS A 161 1.82 29.36 -20.00
N LYS A 162 2.82 30.23 -19.92
CA LYS A 162 4.12 29.92 -19.31
C LYS A 162 4.00 29.52 -17.84
N TYR A 163 3.17 30.22 -17.07
CA TYR A 163 2.91 29.84 -15.68
C TYR A 163 2.27 28.44 -15.59
N ASP A 164 1.39 28.09 -16.51
CA ASP A 164 0.79 26.75 -16.58
C ASP A 164 1.84 25.68 -16.92
N HIS A 165 2.82 25.95 -17.79
CA HIS A 165 3.98 25.07 -18.02
C HIS A 165 4.79 24.82 -16.74
N GLU A 166 5.11 25.89 -16.00
CA GLU A 166 5.85 25.80 -14.74
C GLU A 166 5.09 24.97 -13.69
N LEU A 167 3.76 25.14 -13.63
CA LEU A 167 2.90 24.37 -12.73
C LEU A 167 2.88 22.88 -13.08
N ILE A 168 2.79 22.53 -14.37
CA ILE A 168 2.85 21.14 -14.84
C ILE A 168 4.20 20.52 -14.47
N LEU A 169 5.31 21.21 -14.75
CA LEU A 169 6.65 20.74 -14.37
C LEU A 169 6.79 20.57 -12.86
N HIS A 170 6.25 21.49 -12.05
CA HIS A 170 6.28 21.37 -10.60
C HIS A 170 5.51 20.13 -10.11
N ARG A 171 4.35 19.84 -10.71
CA ARG A 171 3.57 18.64 -10.41
C ARG A 171 4.32 17.36 -10.80
N LEU A 172 4.98 17.32 -11.95
CA LEU A 172 5.81 16.16 -12.34
C LEU A 172 6.97 15.93 -11.38
N ASN A 173 7.69 17.00 -10.99
CA ASN A 173 8.77 16.91 -10.00
C ASN A 173 8.24 16.46 -8.62
N PHE A 174 7.01 16.83 -8.27
CA PHE A 174 6.36 16.34 -7.06
C PHE A 174 6.08 14.84 -7.15
N LEU A 175 5.52 14.36 -8.27
CA LEU A 175 5.27 12.93 -8.51
C LEU A 175 6.56 12.11 -8.52
N GLN A 176 7.65 12.64 -9.06
CA GLN A 176 8.97 12.01 -9.01
C GLN A 176 9.40 11.71 -7.58
N LYS A 177 9.18 12.64 -6.64
CA LYS A 177 9.50 12.41 -5.22
C LYS A 177 8.71 11.24 -4.62
N TYR A 178 7.44 11.08 -5.00
CA TYR A 178 6.64 9.94 -4.55
C TYR A 178 7.11 8.61 -5.14
N LEU A 179 7.59 8.61 -6.38
CA LEU A 179 8.16 7.40 -6.98
C LEU A 179 9.47 6.99 -6.28
N VAL A 180 10.31 7.95 -5.89
CA VAL A 180 11.50 7.69 -5.05
C VAL A 180 11.10 7.09 -3.70
N GLU A 181 10.07 7.66 -3.06
CA GLU A 181 9.54 7.13 -1.79
C GLU A 181 8.98 5.72 -1.94
N GLN A 182 8.23 5.46 -3.02
CA GLN A 182 7.72 4.12 -3.35
C GLN A 182 8.85 3.11 -3.48
N ASN A 183 9.93 3.45 -4.19
CA ASN A 183 11.08 2.59 -4.39
C ASN A 183 11.77 2.25 -3.05
N LEU A 184 11.91 3.24 -2.16
CA LEU A 184 12.42 3.02 -0.81
C LEU A 184 11.53 2.04 -0.02
N ILE A 185 10.20 2.17 -0.12
CA ILE A 185 9.23 1.28 0.52
C ILE A 185 9.31 -0.14 -0.08
N GLU A 186 9.46 -0.27 -1.40
CA GLU A 186 9.64 -1.56 -2.10
C GLU A 186 10.94 -2.26 -1.66
N GLN A 187 12.05 -1.52 -1.53
CA GLN A 187 13.30 -2.05 -0.98
C GLN A 187 13.15 -2.50 0.49
N GLN A 188 12.45 -1.73 1.32
CA GLN A 188 12.15 -2.13 2.71
C GLN A 188 11.30 -3.40 2.75
N LEU A 189 10.31 -3.54 1.88
CA LEU A 189 9.48 -4.73 1.74
C LEU A 189 10.31 -5.93 1.32
N LYS A 190 11.19 -5.80 0.32
CA LYS A 190 12.10 -6.86 -0.16
C LYS A 190 13.05 -7.33 0.94
N ASN A 191 13.65 -6.38 1.67
CA ASN A 191 14.51 -6.67 2.82
C ASN A 191 13.76 -7.37 3.97
N LYS A 192 12.55 -6.90 4.31
CA LYS A 192 11.69 -7.54 5.32
C LYS A 192 11.22 -8.93 4.88
N SER A 193 10.86 -9.11 3.62
CA SER A 193 10.42 -10.39 3.04
C SER A 193 11.54 -11.44 3.04
N ASN A 194 12.76 -11.05 2.65
CA ASN A 194 13.95 -11.90 2.70
C ASN A 194 14.38 -12.26 4.14
N PHE A 195 14.02 -11.44 5.13
CA PHE A 195 14.21 -11.75 6.55
C PHE A 195 13.12 -12.69 7.09
N ILE A 196 11.89 -12.59 6.58
CA ILE A 196 10.74 -13.44 6.96
C ILE A 196 10.95 -14.89 6.52
N SER A 197 11.58 -15.15 5.37
CA SER A 197 11.90 -16.52 4.93
C SER A 197 12.91 -17.24 5.84
N ARG A 198 13.58 -16.50 6.74
CA ARG A 198 14.65 -17.03 7.59
C ARG A 198 14.27 -17.35 9.03
N ILE A 199 13.16 -16.84 9.58
CA ILE A 199 12.89 -16.99 11.03
C ILE A 199 11.50 -17.53 11.37
N LEU A 200 10.40 -16.81 11.29
CA LEU A 200 9.14 -17.31 11.84
C LEU A 200 7.95 -16.52 11.29
N ALA A 201 6.96 -17.26 10.81
CA ALA A 201 5.63 -16.79 10.43
C ALA A 201 4.71 -16.56 11.64
N ASP A 202 5.15 -16.75 12.88
CA ASP A 202 4.20 -16.91 13.97
C ASP A 202 3.76 -15.56 14.57
N VAL A 203 2.67 -15.06 13.97
CA VAL A 203 1.54 -14.36 14.61
C VAL A 203 1.51 -12.82 14.57
N MET A 204 2.61 -12.07 14.41
CA MET A 204 2.53 -10.58 14.48
C MET A 204 2.93 -9.75 13.24
N ARG A 205 3.54 -10.32 12.18
CA ARG A 205 4.09 -9.52 11.05
C ARG A 205 3.25 -9.45 9.77
N ILE A 206 2.05 -10.03 9.75
CA ILE A 206 1.15 -9.97 8.58
C ILE A 206 0.61 -8.54 8.35
N GLY A 207 0.44 -7.76 9.42
CA GLY A 207 -0.05 -6.38 9.34
C GLY A 207 0.90 -5.41 8.64
N GLU A 208 2.19 -5.40 9.00
CA GLU A 208 3.16 -4.45 8.44
C GLU A 208 3.47 -4.73 6.95
N VAL A 209 3.50 -5.99 6.54
CA VAL A 209 3.71 -6.36 5.13
C VAL A 209 2.52 -5.90 4.27
N SER A 210 1.31 -6.13 4.78
CA SER A 210 0.08 -5.66 4.12
C SER A 210 0.00 -4.13 4.08
N GLU A 211 0.45 -3.44 5.13
CA GLU A 211 0.50 -1.97 5.17
C GLU A 211 1.43 -1.40 4.09
N LEU A 212 2.64 -1.94 3.96
CA LEU A 212 3.59 -1.50 2.92
C LEU A 212 3.06 -1.78 1.51
N GLN A 213 2.42 -2.93 1.29
CA GLN A 213 1.78 -3.25 0.01
C GLN A 213 0.64 -2.27 -0.32
N ASN A 214 -0.19 -1.91 0.66
CA ASN A 214 -1.27 -0.94 0.47
C ASN A 214 -0.73 0.46 0.16
N GLN A 215 0.35 0.87 0.82
CA GLN A 215 1.02 2.15 0.54
C GLN A 215 1.57 2.20 -0.89
N ILE A 216 2.24 1.13 -1.35
CA ILE A 216 2.74 1.03 -2.72
C ILE A 216 1.59 1.15 -3.72
N LEU A 217 0.49 0.43 -3.52
CA LEU A 217 -0.68 0.48 -4.41
C LEU A 217 -1.31 1.88 -4.45
N ALA A 218 -1.41 2.55 -3.29
CA ALA A 218 -1.94 3.91 -3.21
C ALA A 218 -1.04 4.92 -3.96
N ILE A 219 0.28 4.81 -3.82
CA ILE A 219 1.23 5.68 -4.54
C ILE A 219 1.15 5.43 -6.04
N LYS A 220 1.18 4.16 -6.49
CA LYS A 220 1.04 3.81 -7.92
C LYS A 220 -0.23 4.41 -8.52
N PHE A 221 -1.36 4.27 -7.83
CA PHE A 221 -2.63 4.82 -8.28
C PHE A 221 -2.59 6.36 -8.38
N LEU A 222 -2.12 7.03 -7.33
CA LEU A 222 -2.07 8.49 -7.27
C LEU A 222 -1.18 9.06 -8.38
N VAL A 223 -0.03 8.43 -8.64
CA VAL A 223 0.86 8.83 -9.73
C VAL A 223 0.18 8.61 -11.09
N CYS A 224 -0.30 7.40 -11.39
CA CYS A 224 -0.95 7.10 -12.68
C CYS A 224 -2.14 8.03 -12.96
N ARG A 225 -3.01 8.26 -11.97
CA ARG A 225 -4.16 9.16 -12.12
C ARG A 225 -3.72 10.62 -12.35
N THR A 226 -2.74 11.09 -11.59
CA THR A 226 -2.31 12.49 -11.69
C THR A 226 -1.66 12.76 -13.04
N VAL A 227 -0.80 11.85 -13.53
CA VAL A 227 -0.15 12.02 -14.84
C VAL A 227 -1.17 11.94 -15.98
N THR A 228 -2.14 11.02 -15.91
CA THR A 228 -3.22 10.89 -16.90
C THR A 228 -4.00 12.19 -17.09
N GLN A 229 -4.34 12.86 -15.99
CA GLN A 229 -5.17 14.08 -16.02
C GLN A 229 -4.34 15.36 -16.18
N LEU A 230 -3.00 15.25 -16.17
CA LEU A 230 -2.12 16.42 -16.08
C LEU A 230 -2.20 17.29 -17.33
N PHE A 231 -2.35 16.65 -18.49
CA PHE A 231 -2.23 17.29 -19.79
C PHE A 231 -3.58 17.56 -20.47
N ASP A 232 -4.65 16.86 -20.09
CA ASP A 232 -5.97 16.96 -20.72
C ASP A 232 -6.44 18.41 -20.84
N ARG A 233 -6.43 19.15 -19.73
CA ARG A 233 -6.89 20.54 -19.72
C ARG A 233 -5.98 21.47 -20.53
N HIS A 234 -4.68 21.25 -20.46
CA HIS A 234 -3.69 22.10 -21.11
C HIS A 234 -3.76 21.95 -22.64
N PHE A 235 -3.75 20.71 -23.13
CA PHE A 235 -3.78 20.39 -24.55
C PHE A 235 -5.16 20.64 -25.20
N ILE A 236 -6.26 20.50 -24.45
CA ILE A 236 -7.62 20.69 -25.01
C ILE A 236 -8.05 22.15 -24.94
N GLU A 237 -7.78 22.88 -23.86
CA GLU A 237 -8.33 24.24 -23.66
C GLU A 237 -7.33 25.34 -24.03
N LEU A 238 -6.12 25.31 -23.47
CA LEU A 238 -5.19 26.44 -23.56
C LEU A 238 -4.47 26.47 -24.91
N ASP A 239 -4.13 25.30 -25.42
CA ASP A 239 -3.37 25.19 -26.66
C ASP A 239 -4.22 25.36 -27.92
N THR A 240 -5.49 24.96 -27.86
CA THR A 240 -6.46 25.26 -28.92
C THR A 240 -6.78 26.75 -28.95
N GLU A 241 -6.88 27.41 -27.78
CA GLU A 241 -7.03 28.87 -27.69
C GLU A 241 -5.82 29.58 -28.34
N PHE A 242 -4.60 29.13 -28.05
CA PHE A 242 -3.40 29.63 -28.72
C PHE A 242 -3.49 29.46 -30.24
N ALA A 243 -3.75 28.24 -30.71
CA ALA A 243 -3.78 27.93 -32.14
C ALA A 243 -4.91 28.65 -32.91
N GLU A 244 -6.06 28.91 -32.27
CA GLU A 244 -7.12 29.77 -32.81
C GLU A 244 -6.64 31.23 -32.94
N GLU A 245 -5.98 31.78 -31.91
CA GLU A 245 -5.58 33.19 -31.86
C GLU A 245 -4.43 33.53 -32.82
N VAL A 246 -3.51 32.58 -33.03
CA VAL A 246 -2.43 32.74 -34.04
C VAL A 246 -2.84 32.32 -35.45
N GLY A 247 -4.12 31.94 -35.65
CA GLY A 247 -4.69 31.63 -36.96
C GLY A 247 -4.27 30.28 -37.54
N LEU A 248 -3.77 29.37 -36.71
CA LEU A 248 -3.45 27.99 -37.10
C LEU A 248 -4.70 27.10 -37.17
N ILE A 249 -5.77 27.48 -36.45
CA ILE A 249 -7.10 26.84 -36.50
C ILE A 249 -8.16 27.89 -36.84
N ILE A 250 -9.06 27.57 -37.77
CA ILE A 250 -10.21 28.42 -38.12
C ILE A 250 -11.46 27.85 -37.43
N ARG A 251 -12.15 28.64 -36.60
CA ARG A 251 -13.45 28.24 -36.04
C ARG A 251 -14.45 27.95 -37.16
N GLY A 252 -14.98 26.72 -37.19
CA GLY A 252 -16.08 26.33 -38.08
C GLY A 252 -15.76 25.27 -39.13
N THR A 253 -14.54 24.73 -39.17
CA THR A 253 -14.20 23.54 -39.98
C THR A 253 -13.97 22.33 -39.08
N VAL A 254 -15.07 21.78 -38.56
CA VAL A 254 -15.20 20.35 -38.23
C VAL A 254 -16.33 19.81 -39.09
#